data_AF-A0ABD7FQZ1-F1
#
_entry.id   AF-A0ABD7FQZ1-F1
#
_cell.length_a   1.000
_cell.length_b   1.000
_cell.length_c   1.000
_cell.angle_alpha   90.00
_cell.angle_beta   90.00
_cell.angle_gamma   90.00
#
_symmetry.space_group_name_H-M   'P 1'
#
loop_
_entity.id
_entity.type
_entity.pdbx_description
1 polymer ?
#
loop_
_entity_poly.entity_id
_entity_poly.type
_entity_poly.pdbx_seq_one_letter_code
_entity_poly.pdbx_strand_id
1 'polypeptide(L)'
;MWQKISDLPHGQKKPDPAETSFILAGYSWKISDFKIWTVYFDETNNEFKFSTASKHRKRGGGNKYFAFIGDDANLANNRVYEILRERDRVSSVGMIMEPFEVLLDFIRDSSKPYIGGAPQVYKIYAHMNTMPYNVYWPNDGSGTIAFGGRVLMPYERNEYLAFNPDTFEVSETNWPDATGR
;
A
#
# COMPACT_ATOMS: atom_id res chain seq x y z
N MET A 1 -25.85 1.07 -12.05
CA MET A 1 -24.83 0.35 -12.83
C MET A 1 -25.25 -1.10 -13.17
N TRP A 2 -25.80 -1.88 -12.24
CA TRP A 2 -26.12 -3.30 -12.49
C TRP A 2 -27.24 -3.61 -13.51
N GLN A 3 -28.11 -2.64 -13.87
CA GLN A 3 -29.14 -2.83 -14.90
C GLN A 3 -28.56 -3.16 -16.29
N LYS A 4 -27.25 -2.98 -16.48
CA LYS A 4 -26.54 -3.32 -17.72
C LYS A 4 -25.79 -4.65 -17.66
N ILE A 5 -25.81 -5.36 -16.52
CA ILE A 5 -25.20 -6.69 -16.38
C ILE A 5 -26.24 -7.71 -16.85
N SER A 6 -25.97 -8.38 -17.97
CA SER A 6 -26.78 -9.48 -18.49
C SER A 6 -26.22 -10.84 -18.05
N ASP A 7 -27.00 -11.90 -18.30
CA ASP A 7 -26.55 -13.30 -18.15
C ASP A 7 -26.18 -13.72 -16.73
N LEU A 8 -27.02 -13.32 -15.76
CA LEU A 8 -26.88 -13.78 -14.39
C LEU A 8 -27.06 -15.31 -14.29
N PRO A 9 -26.33 -15.98 -13.37
CA PRO A 9 -26.53 -17.38 -13.06
C PRO A 9 -28.00 -17.74 -12.80
N HIS A 10 -28.39 -18.98 -13.12
CA HIS A 10 -29.77 -19.42 -12.98
C HIS A 10 -30.27 -19.24 -11.54
N GLY A 11 -31.38 -18.51 -11.37
CA GLY A 11 -31.97 -18.19 -10.08
C GLY A 11 -31.50 -16.87 -9.45
N GLN A 12 -30.45 -16.24 -10.00
CA GLN A 12 -29.93 -14.96 -9.52
C GLN A 12 -30.65 -13.79 -10.23
N LYS A 13 -31.34 -12.97 -9.44
CA LYS A 13 -32.11 -11.80 -9.94
C LYS A 13 -31.34 -10.48 -9.90
N LYS A 14 -30.24 -10.45 -9.14
CA LYS A 14 -29.37 -9.29 -8.96
C LYS A 14 -27.92 -9.78 -9.03
N PRO A 15 -27.02 -9.10 -9.75
CA PRO A 15 -25.62 -9.44 -9.71
C PRO A 15 -25.09 -9.28 -8.29
N ASP A 16 -24.03 -10.01 -8.00
CA ASP A 16 -23.31 -9.86 -6.75
C ASP A 16 -22.81 -8.41 -6.62
N PRO A 17 -22.81 -7.86 -5.39
CA PRO A 17 -22.27 -6.53 -5.17
C PRO A 17 -20.82 -6.48 -5.65
N ALA A 18 -20.43 -5.34 -6.23
CA ALA A 18 -19.04 -5.10 -6.57
C ALA A 18 -18.27 -4.80 -5.29
N GLU A 19 -17.90 -5.84 -4.55
CA GLU A 19 -17.07 -5.77 -3.34
C GLU A 19 -15.61 -5.43 -3.70
N THR A 20 -15.42 -4.28 -4.31
CA THR A 20 -14.11 -3.79 -4.74
C THR A 20 -13.89 -2.38 -4.23
N SER A 21 -12.67 -2.14 -3.76
CA SER A 21 -12.21 -0.82 -3.40
C SER A 21 -10.81 -0.59 -3.97
N PHE A 22 -10.52 0.67 -4.30
CA PHE A 22 -9.26 1.07 -4.89
C PHE A 22 -8.70 2.25 -4.12
N ILE A 23 -7.37 2.33 -4.05
CA ILE A 23 -6.68 3.57 -3.70
C ILE A 23 -6.19 4.20 -5.00
N LEU A 24 -6.59 5.45 -5.23
CA LEU A 24 -5.99 6.32 -6.23
C LEU A 24 -5.14 7.35 -5.48
N ALA A 25 -3.83 7.32 -5.68
CA ALA A 25 -2.91 8.24 -5.03
C ALA A 25 -1.95 8.87 -6.03
N GLY A 26 -1.65 10.16 -5.85
CA GLY A 26 -0.78 10.88 -6.78
C GLY A 26 -0.56 12.34 -6.38
N TYR A 27 0.47 12.94 -6.97
CA TYR A 27 0.73 14.37 -6.83
C TYR A 27 -0.01 15.15 -7.91
N SER A 28 -0.74 16.19 -7.52
CA SER A 28 -1.41 17.09 -8.45
C SER A 28 -0.64 18.39 -8.60
N TRP A 29 -0.01 18.57 -9.76
CA TRP A 29 0.68 19.79 -10.18
C TRP A 29 -0.19 21.06 -10.11
N LYS A 30 -1.51 20.94 -10.33
CA LYS A 30 -2.45 22.07 -10.38
C LYS A 30 -2.67 22.70 -9.01
N ILE A 31 -2.60 21.88 -7.96
CA ILE A 31 -2.81 22.29 -6.57
C ILE A 31 -1.55 22.13 -5.73
N SER A 32 -0.44 21.74 -6.36
CA SER A 32 0.87 21.48 -5.75
C SER A 32 0.80 20.61 -4.49
N ASP A 33 -0.01 19.55 -4.50
CA ASP A 33 -0.25 18.71 -3.32
C ASP A 33 -0.43 17.23 -3.66
N PHE A 34 -0.03 16.36 -2.74
CA PHE A 34 -0.26 14.92 -2.82
C PHE A 34 -1.66 14.58 -2.34
N LYS A 35 -2.36 13.71 -3.07
CA LYS A 35 -3.73 13.31 -2.78
C LYS A 35 -3.87 11.81 -2.79
N ILE A 36 -4.72 11.34 -1.89
CA ILE A 36 -5.15 9.94 -1.79
C ILE A 36 -6.68 9.94 -1.78
N TRP A 37 -7.27 9.15 -2.66
CA TRP A 37 -8.70 8.88 -2.73
C TRP A 37 -8.94 7.38 -2.59
N THR A 38 -9.84 7.01 -1.71
CA THR A 38 -10.42 5.66 -1.69
C THR A 38 -11.67 5.68 -2.55
N VAL A 39 -11.68 4.85 -3.60
CA VAL A 39 -12.83 4.62 -4.47
C VAL A 39 -13.51 3.34 -4.01
N TYR A 40 -14.83 3.38 -3.80
CA TYR A 40 -15.61 2.24 -3.33
C TYR A 40 -16.99 2.22 -4.01
N PHE A 41 -17.59 1.04 -4.10
CA PHE A 41 -18.94 0.91 -4.62
C PHE A 41 -19.96 1.21 -3.52
N ASP A 42 -20.86 2.16 -3.76
CA ASP A 42 -22.02 2.41 -2.90
C ASP A 42 -23.21 1.60 -3.42
N GLU A 43 -23.52 0.51 -2.74
CA GLU A 43 -24.63 -0.37 -3.09
C GLU A 43 -26.00 0.31 -3.05
N THR A 44 -26.20 1.26 -2.13
CA THR A 44 -27.48 1.93 -1.94
C THR A 44 -27.81 2.78 -3.17
N ASN A 45 -26.80 3.48 -3.69
CA ASN A 45 -26.95 4.36 -4.85
C ASN A 45 -26.53 3.70 -6.17
N ASN A 46 -25.98 2.48 -6.12
CA ASN A 46 -25.57 1.68 -7.29
C ASN A 46 -24.57 2.44 -8.20
N GLU A 47 -23.60 3.09 -7.57
CA GLU A 47 -22.57 3.92 -8.19
C GLU A 47 -21.23 3.82 -7.44
N PHE A 48 -20.14 4.14 -8.14
CA PHE A 48 -18.84 4.32 -7.47
C PHE A 48 -18.77 5.70 -6.83
N LYS A 49 -18.43 5.73 -5.55
CA LYS A 49 -18.12 6.95 -4.81
C LYS A 49 -16.63 6.99 -4.49
N PHE A 50 -16.16 8.18 -4.16
CA PHE A 50 -14.79 8.39 -3.70
C PHE A 50 -14.78 9.25 -2.45
N SER A 51 -13.82 8.98 -1.57
CA SER A 51 -13.53 9.79 -0.39
C SER A 51 -12.05 10.10 -0.33
N THR A 52 -11.72 11.36 -0.09
CA THR A 52 -10.33 11.77 0.17
C THR A 52 -9.85 11.17 1.49
N ALA A 53 -8.59 10.74 1.56
CA ALA A 53 -7.97 10.27 2.79
C ALA A 53 -8.10 11.31 3.92
N SER A 54 -8.25 10.81 5.14
CA SER A 54 -8.44 11.65 6.31
C SER A 54 -7.12 12.29 6.75
N LYS A 55 -7.19 13.42 7.48
CA LYS A 55 -6.03 13.96 8.20
C LYS A 55 -5.82 13.31 9.58
N HIS A 56 -6.53 12.23 9.87
CA HIS A 56 -6.51 11.49 11.13
C HIS A 56 -6.64 12.38 12.38
N ARG A 57 -7.50 13.42 12.32
CA ARG A 57 -7.61 14.48 13.35
C ARG A 57 -7.79 14.00 14.78
N LYS A 58 -8.61 12.97 14.99
CA LYS A 58 -8.97 12.52 16.35
C LYS A 58 -7.85 11.71 17.05
N ARG A 59 -7.04 10.96 16.30
CA ARG A 59 -6.09 9.98 16.86
C ARG A 59 -4.64 10.15 16.39
N GLY A 60 -4.43 10.91 15.32
CA GLY A 60 -3.12 11.24 14.74
C GLY A 60 -2.83 12.74 14.73
N GLY A 61 -3.44 13.53 15.62
CA GLY A 61 -3.10 14.96 15.79
C GLY A 61 -3.48 15.90 14.63
N GLY A 62 -4.12 15.41 13.57
CA GLY A 62 -4.58 16.24 12.44
C GLY A 62 -3.52 16.57 11.38
N ASN A 63 -2.34 15.98 11.49
CA ASN A 63 -1.16 16.24 10.66
C ASN A 63 -0.64 15.01 9.92
N LYS A 64 -1.37 13.88 9.96
CA LYS A 64 -1.04 12.63 9.26
C LYS A 64 -1.93 12.44 8.05
N TYR A 65 -1.39 11.86 6.98
CA TYR A 65 -2.09 11.67 5.72
C TYR A 65 -1.71 10.33 5.09
N PHE A 66 -2.55 9.31 5.30
CA PHE A 66 -2.37 7.96 4.76
C PHE A 66 -3.74 7.29 4.58
N ALA A 67 -3.78 6.13 3.93
CA ALA A 67 -4.99 5.34 3.79
C ALA A 67 -4.65 3.85 3.74
N PHE A 68 -5.54 3.04 4.31
CA PHE A 68 -5.59 1.59 4.13
C PHE A 68 -6.94 1.22 3.51
N ILE A 69 -6.96 0.14 2.75
CA ILE A 69 -8.17 -0.52 2.24
C ILE A 69 -8.09 -2.02 2.54
N GLY A 70 -9.20 -2.72 2.39
CA GLY A 70 -9.34 -4.14 2.75
C GLY A 70 -9.91 -4.35 4.15
N ASP A 71 -10.19 -5.61 4.46
CA ASP A 71 -10.96 -6.03 5.63
C ASP A 71 -10.32 -5.57 6.96
N ASP A 72 -9.00 -5.58 6.97
CA ASP A 72 -8.17 -5.29 8.14
C ASP A 72 -7.73 -3.82 8.25
N ALA A 73 -8.24 -2.93 7.38
CA ALA A 73 -7.85 -1.52 7.35
C ALA A 73 -8.06 -0.79 8.67
N ASN A 74 -9.12 -1.12 9.43
CA ASN A 74 -9.37 -0.50 10.74
C ASN A 74 -8.33 -0.94 11.79
N LEU A 75 -7.93 -2.21 11.78
CA LEU A 75 -6.88 -2.73 12.64
C LEU A 75 -5.53 -2.09 12.29
N ALA A 76 -5.22 -1.98 11.00
CA ALA A 76 -4.00 -1.31 10.54
C ALA A 76 -3.95 0.17 10.97
N ASN A 77 -5.06 0.90 10.82
CA ASN A 77 -5.17 2.28 11.32
C ASN A 77 -4.91 2.38 12.83
N ASN A 78 -5.48 1.47 13.62
CA ASN A 78 -5.29 1.44 15.06
C ASN A 78 -3.82 1.23 15.43
N ARG A 79 -3.16 0.28 14.77
CA ARG A 79 -1.75 -0.02 14.99
C ARG A 79 -0.85 1.17 14.66
N VAL A 80 -1.12 1.90 13.57
CA VAL A 80 -0.38 3.14 13.27
C VAL A 80 -0.52 4.16 14.40
N TYR A 81 -1.72 4.33 14.97
CA TYR A 81 -1.90 5.26 16.08
C TYR A 81 -1.20 4.82 17.36
N GLU A 82 -1.04 3.52 17.58
CA GLU A 82 -0.27 2.98 18.71
C GLU A 82 1.20 3.30 18.54
N ILE A 83 1.79 2.98 17.37
CA ILE A 83 3.19 3.31 17.06
C ILE A 83 3.45 4.82 17.23
N LEU A 84 2.55 5.67 16.74
CA LEU A 84 2.65 7.12 16.90
C LEU A 84 2.61 7.57 18.37
N ARG A 85 1.85 6.90 19.25
CA ARG A 85 1.82 7.21 20.69
C ARG A 85 3.05 6.69 21.40
N GLU A 86 3.45 5.45 21.11
CA GLU A 86 4.65 4.80 21.67
C GLU A 86 5.91 5.62 21.39
N ARG A 87 5.98 6.26 20.22
CA ARG A 87 7.13 7.09 19.81
C ARG A 87 6.98 8.59 20.12
N ASP A 88 5.90 9.00 20.80
CA ASP A 88 5.55 10.41 21.05
C ASP A 88 5.52 11.29 19.78
N ARG A 89 4.95 10.76 18.70
CA ARG A 89 4.90 11.42 17.37
C ARG A 89 3.51 11.82 16.93
N VAL A 90 2.51 11.78 17.81
CA VAL A 90 1.14 12.22 17.48
C VAL A 90 1.12 13.69 17.05
N SER A 91 1.86 14.56 17.74
CA SER A 91 1.97 16.00 17.47
C SER A 91 2.95 16.33 16.33
N SER A 92 3.90 15.45 16.03
CA SER A 92 4.88 15.66 14.94
C SER A 92 4.22 15.73 13.58
N VAL A 93 4.73 16.57 12.69
CA VAL A 93 4.23 16.67 11.30
C VAL A 93 4.74 15.50 10.47
N GLY A 94 3.87 14.91 9.64
CA GLY A 94 4.23 13.87 8.69
C GLY A 94 4.38 12.47 9.29
N MET A 95 4.73 11.50 8.43
CA MET A 95 4.97 10.09 8.77
C MET A 95 6.44 9.74 8.52
N ILE A 96 7.00 8.82 9.31
CA ILE A 96 8.27 8.14 9.03
C ILE A 96 7.94 6.66 8.86
N MET A 97 7.25 6.33 7.77
CA MET A 97 6.96 4.95 7.35
C MET A 97 6.10 4.11 8.31
N GLU A 98 5.47 4.66 9.36
CA GLU A 98 4.62 3.87 10.28
C GLU A 98 3.49 3.11 9.57
N PRO A 99 2.81 3.62 8.51
CA PRO A 99 1.83 2.83 7.78
C PRO A 99 2.46 1.64 7.05
N PHE A 100 3.70 1.80 6.57
CA PHE A 100 4.43 0.74 5.90
C PHE A 100 4.94 -0.30 6.90
N GLU A 101 5.40 0.11 8.09
CA GLU A 101 5.71 -0.78 9.21
C GLU A 101 4.53 -1.69 9.54
N VAL A 102 3.33 -1.12 9.67
CA VAL A 102 2.12 -1.89 9.96
C VAL A 102 1.78 -2.86 8.82
N LEU A 103 1.99 -2.47 7.56
CA LEU A 103 1.81 -3.38 6.44
C LEU A 103 2.78 -4.57 6.52
N LEU A 104 4.04 -4.33 6.87
CA LEU A 104 5.03 -5.40 7.07
C LEU A 104 4.67 -6.31 8.23
N ASP A 105 4.23 -5.76 9.36
CA ASP A 105 3.73 -6.52 10.50
C ASP A 105 2.62 -7.47 10.05
N PHE A 106 1.69 -6.97 9.23
CA PHE A 106 0.54 -7.75 8.77
C PHE A 106 0.94 -8.82 7.74
N ILE A 107 1.87 -8.51 6.82
CA ILE A 107 2.40 -9.49 5.86
C ILE A 107 3.16 -10.62 6.57
N ARG A 108 3.86 -10.31 7.67
CA ARG A 108 4.67 -11.28 8.43
C ARG A 108 3.86 -12.04 9.49
N ASP A 109 2.63 -11.61 9.75
CA ASP A 109 1.75 -12.21 10.74
C ASP A 109 1.11 -13.49 10.21
N SER A 110 1.54 -14.64 10.73
CA SER A 110 1.00 -15.96 10.37
C SER A 110 -0.51 -16.11 10.61
N SER A 111 -1.14 -15.28 11.45
CA SER A 111 -2.58 -15.27 11.65
C SER A 111 -3.36 -14.57 10.52
N LYS A 112 -2.66 -13.88 9.60
CA LYS A 112 -3.22 -13.16 8.45
C LYS A 112 -2.66 -13.70 7.12
N PRO A 113 -2.85 -15.00 6.80
CA PRO A 113 -2.28 -15.60 5.59
C PRO A 113 -2.81 -15.01 4.27
N TYR A 114 -3.90 -14.24 4.33
CA TYR A 114 -4.51 -13.54 3.19
C TYR A 114 -3.84 -12.19 2.87
N ILE A 115 -2.93 -11.70 3.72
CA ILE A 115 -2.09 -10.53 3.47
C ILE A 115 -0.66 -11.05 3.30
N GLY A 116 -0.14 -11.03 2.07
CA GLY A 116 1.14 -11.68 1.78
C GLY A 116 1.86 -11.14 0.55
N GLY A 117 2.97 -11.79 0.22
CA GLY A 117 3.85 -11.40 -0.87
C GLY A 117 4.82 -10.28 -0.49
N ALA A 118 5.75 -9.98 -1.41
CA ALA A 118 6.65 -8.86 -1.22
C ALA A 118 5.88 -7.54 -1.43
N PRO A 119 6.04 -6.53 -0.57
CA PRO A 119 5.40 -5.25 -0.76
C PRO A 119 5.95 -4.56 -2.01
N GLN A 120 5.10 -3.76 -2.64
CA GLN A 120 5.48 -2.92 -3.77
C GLN A 120 5.69 -1.50 -3.30
N VAL A 121 6.83 -0.91 -3.62
CA VAL A 121 7.19 0.44 -3.17
C VAL A 121 7.42 1.35 -4.36
N TYR A 122 6.64 2.44 -4.42
CA TYR A 122 6.74 3.48 -5.43
C TYR A 122 6.79 4.84 -4.74
N LYS A 123 7.69 5.72 -5.20
CA LYS A 123 7.75 7.10 -4.75
C LYS A 123 7.31 8.04 -5.86
N ILE A 124 6.32 8.86 -5.55
CA ILE A 124 5.73 9.83 -6.47
C ILE A 124 6.28 11.21 -6.14
N TYR A 125 6.89 11.86 -7.12
CA TYR A 125 7.48 13.20 -6.98
C TYR A 125 6.52 14.29 -7.45
N ALA A 126 6.80 15.54 -7.05
CA ALA A 126 6.00 16.71 -7.41
C ALA A 126 5.85 16.92 -8.93
N HIS A 127 6.86 16.52 -9.71
CA HIS A 127 6.85 16.61 -11.17
C HIS A 127 6.21 15.39 -11.85
N MET A 128 5.36 14.64 -11.13
CA MET A 128 4.67 13.42 -11.58
C MET A 128 5.59 12.26 -12.00
N ASN A 129 6.91 12.40 -11.81
CA ASN A 129 7.84 11.28 -11.92
C ASN A 129 7.52 10.26 -10.83
N THR A 130 7.49 8.98 -11.21
CA THR A 130 7.31 7.87 -10.27
C THR A 130 8.56 7.02 -10.29
N MET A 131 9.18 6.81 -9.13
CA MET A 131 10.34 5.93 -8.97
C MET A 131 9.87 4.63 -8.32
N PRO A 132 9.90 3.50 -9.04
CA PRO A 132 9.74 2.20 -8.42
C PRO A 132 11.03 1.81 -7.69
N TYR A 133 10.89 0.96 -6.67
CA TYR A 133 12.03 0.37 -5.96
C TYR A 133 11.98 -1.15 -6.06
N ASN A 134 13.17 -1.75 -6.18
CA ASN A 134 13.36 -3.12 -5.76
C ASN A 134 13.20 -3.19 -4.23
N VAL A 135 12.80 -4.34 -3.70
CA VAL A 135 12.66 -4.56 -2.26
C VAL A 135 13.48 -5.77 -1.87
N TYR A 136 14.41 -5.62 -0.93
CA TYR A 136 15.05 -6.78 -0.31
C TYR A 136 13.98 -7.55 0.46
N TRP A 137 13.76 -8.82 0.14
CA TRP A 137 12.60 -9.54 0.65
C TRP A 137 12.92 -10.99 0.99
N PRO A 138 12.55 -11.51 2.18
CA PRO A 138 11.75 -10.87 3.25
C PRO A 138 12.49 -9.79 4.06
N ASN A 139 13.81 -9.74 3.95
CA ASN A 139 14.72 -8.79 4.59
C ASN A 139 16.01 -8.73 3.75
N ASP A 140 16.94 -7.86 4.13
CA ASP A 140 18.25 -7.72 3.47
C ASP A 140 19.15 -8.97 3.60
N GLY A 141 19.10 -9.66 4.74
CA GLY A 141 19.88 -10.88 5.00
C GLY A 141 19.48 -12.10 4.16
N SER A 142 18.31 -12.06 3.51
CA SER A 142 17.81 -13.18 2.70
C SER A 142 18.55 -13.38 1.38
N GLY A 143 19.24 -12.35 0.88
CA GLY A 143 19.89 -12.38 -0.43
C GLY A 143 18.92 -12.41 -1.62
N THR A 144 17.61 -12.21 -1.39
CA THR A 144 16.60 -12.18 -2.44
C THR A 144 16.01 -10.79 -2.64
N ILE A 145 15.73 -10.47 -3.90
CA ILE A 145 15.19 -9.18 -4.33
C ILE A 145 13.82 -9.40 -4.96
N ALA A 146 12.85 -8.57 -4.60
CA ALA A 146 11.55 -8.51 -5.22
C ALA A 146 11.34 -7.21 -6.01
N PHE A 147 10.58 -7.31 -7.10
CA PHE A 147 10.13 -6.17 -7.89
C PHE A 147 8.69 -6.39 -8.33
N GLY A 148 7.84 -5.36 -8.23
CA GLY A 148 6.42 -5.48 -8.57
C GLY A 148 5.69 -6.56 -7.78
N GLY A 149 6.14 -6.87 -6.57
CA GLY A 149 5.52 -7.84 -5.65
C GLY A 149 5.93 -9.29 -5.88
N ARG A 150 6.85 -9.53 -6.83
CA ARG A 150 7.38 -10.87 -7.13
C ARG A 150 8.88 -10.92 -6.84
N VAL A 151 9.34 -12.01 -6.23
CA VAL A 151 10.78 -12.31 -6.11
C VAL A 151 11.37 -12.54 -7.50
N LEU A 152 12.43 -11.80 -7.80
CA LEU A 152 13.17 -11.89 -9.05
C LEU A 152 14.02 -13.16 -9.08
N MET A 153 14.13 -13.75 -10.26
CA MET A 153 15.06 -14.85 -10.50
C MET A 153 16.51 -14.31 -10.51
N PRO A 154 17.53 -15.14 -10.22
CA PRO A 154 18.92 -14.65 -10.07
C PRO A 154 19.50 -13.91 -11.28
N TYR A 155 18.97 -14.18 -12.47
CA TYR A 155 19.38 -13.54 -13.72
C TYR A 155 18.54 -12.32 -14.10
N GLU A 156 17.42 -12.06 -13.43
CA GLU A 156 16.57 -10.90 -13.68
C GLU A 156 17.18 -9.68 -12.98
N ARG A 157 17.50 -8.65 -13.76
CA ARG A 157 18.10 -7.40 -13.26
C ARG A 157 17.39 -6.20 -13.85
N ASN A 158 17.40 -5.09 -13.12
CA ASN A 158 16.93 -3.79 -13.56
C ASN A 158 17.84 -2.68 -13.01
N GLU A 159 17.56 -1.43 -13.37
CA GLU A 159 18.38 -0.27 -12.97
C GLU A 159 17.82 0.46 -11.74
N TYR A 160 16.76 -0.07 -11.13
CA TYR A 160 16.12 0.58 -9.98
C TYR A 160 16.94 0.38 -8.71
N LEU A 161 16.80 1.34 -7.79
CA LEU A 161 17.37 1.26 -6.45
C LEU A 161 16.63 0.22 -5.61
N ALA A 162 17.30 -0.30 -4.58
CA ALA A 162 16.72 -1.23 -3.63
C ALA A 162 16.33 -0.51 -2.34
N PHE A 163 15.16 -0.88 -1.82
CA PHE A 163 14.62 -0.44 -0.55
C PHE A 163 14.71 -1.58 0.46
N ASN A 164 15.28 -1.29 1.63
CA ASN A 164 15.32 -2.23 2.75
C ASN A 164 14.02 -2.09 3.57
N PRO A 165 13.19 -3.15 3.68
CA PRO A 165 11.93 -3.07 4.39
C PRO A 165 12.09 -2.89 5.91
N ASP A 166 13.24 -3.23 6.49
CA ASP A 166 13.44 -3.17 7.94
C ASP A 166 14.07 -1.84 8.39
N THR A 167 14.91 -1.23 7.56
CA THR A 167 15.59 0.05 7.89
C THR A 167 15.00 1.27 7.17
N PHE A 168 14.19 1.05 6.13
CA PHE A 168 13.67 2.06 5.20
C PHE A 168 14.74 2.81 4.41
N GLU A 169 15.96 2.30 4.40
CA GLU A 169 17.05 2.87 3.62
C GLU A 169 16.93 2.47 2.15
N VAL A 170 17.39 3.38 1.29
CA VAL A 170 17.46 3.17 -0.15
C VAL A 170 18.93 3.17 -0.55
N SER A 171 19.33 2.15 -1.31
CA SER A 171 20.70 1.99 -1.79
C SER A 171 20.72 1.46 -3.23
N GLU A 172 21.90 1.45 -3.84
CA GLU A 172 22.10 0.69 -5.08
C GLU A 172 21.77 -0.77 -4.86
N THR A 173 21.14 -1.39 -5.87
CA THR A 173 20.71 -2.78 -5.75
C THR A 173 21.93 -3.71 -5.76
N ASN A 174 22.16 -4.40 -4.65
CA ASN A 174 23.16 -5.45 -4.56
C ASN A 174 22.60 -6.75 -5.14
N TRP A 175 22.83 -6.98 -6.43
CA TRP A 175 22.29 -8.13 -7.14
C TRP A 175 22.94 -9.44 -6.65
N PRO A 176 22.15 -10.50 -6.37
CA PRO A 176 22.72 -11.80 -6.08
C PRO A 176 23.54 -12.32 -7.26
N ASP A 177 24.55 -13.12 -6.94
CA ASP A 177 25.37 -13.77 -7.96
C ASP A 177 24.50 -14.69 -8.84
N ALA A 178 24.69 -14.59 -10.16
CA ALA A 178 23.89 -15.36 -11.13
C ALA A 178 24.15 -16.88 -11.05
N THR A 179 25.21 -17.28 -10.36
CA THR A 179 25.58 -18.68 -10.13
C THR A 179 25.07 -19.11 -8.75
N GLY A 180 23.88 -19.70 -8.68
CA GLY A 180 23.44 -20.41 -7.48
C GLY A 180 24.32 -21.64 -7.22
N ARG A 181 25.47 -21.44 -6.59
CA ARG A 181 26.28 -22.48 -5.95
C ARG A 181 26.36 -22.21 -4.46
#